data_AF-A0A834JEM6-F1
#
_entry.id   AF-A0A834JEM6-F1
#
_cell.length_a   1.000
_cell.length_b   1.000
_cell.length_c   1.000
_cell.angle_alpha   90.00
_cell.angle_beta   90.00
_cell.angle_gamma   90.00
#
_symmetry.space_group_name_H-M   'P 1'
#
loop_
_entity.id
_entity.type
_entity.pdbx_description
1 polymer ?
#
loop_
_entity_poly.entity_id
_entity_poly.type
_entity_poly.pdbx_seq_one_letter_code
_entity_poly.pdbx_strand_id
1 'polypeptide(L)'
;MTKLANCFTALDFGITTGRQEAKYPCAFVFNSNETRNGTFASPNYPGLYPRDTECHYFFNGQPNERVHLHFHFFDVEGVLPCEALTASDFVEFSNYMAKDRKYSRHCGQMKEFDVDSDRKFFRVTFKSNDRLDGTGFNASYVFLDEEENYTVKAPTNEAILIRCTTVLLFLTSCLLFGHTSP
;
A
#
# COMPACT_ATOMS: atom_id res chain seq x y z
N MET A 1 -23.02 21.04 -30.10
CA MET A 1 -21.60 21.38 -29.88
C MET A 1 -20.84 20.07 -29.73
N THR A 2 -20.13 19.71 -30.78
CA THR A 2 -19.57 18.38 -31.03
C THR A 2 -18.39 18.13 -30.10
N LYS A 3 -18.46 17.04 -29.34
CA LYS A 3 -17.38 16.55 -28.48
C LYS A 3 -16.22 16.17 -29.40
N LEU A 4 -15.14 16.96 -29.40
CA LEU A 4 -13.90 16.62 -30.08
C LEU A 4 -13.35 15.35 -29.42
N ALA A 5 -13.62 14.21 -30.03
CA ALA A 5 -12.88 12.98 -29.80
C ALA A 5 -11.51 13.18 -30.47
N ASN A 6 -10.54 13.67 -29.70
CA ASN A 6 -9.16 13.68 -30.16
C ASN A 6 -8.67 12.23 -30.22
N CYS A 7 -8.37 11.79 -31.44
CA CYS A 7 -7.74 10.54 -31.77
C CYS A 7 -6.29 10.55 -31.27
N PHE A 8 -6.11 10.32 -29.96
CA PHE A 8 -4.87 9.73 -29.47
C PHE A 8 -4.96 8.24 -29.81
N THR A 9 -3.99 7.72 -30.56
CA THR A 9 -3.81 6.28 -30.76
C THR A 9 -4.00 5.58 -29.42
N ALA A 10 -4.93 4.64 -29.34
CA ALA A 10 -5.34 3.99 -28.09
C ALA A 10 -4.16 3.19 -27.52
N LEU A 11 -3.35 3.82 -26.67
CA LEU A 11 -2.40 3.13 -25.82
C LEU A 11 -3.23 2.27 -24.87
N ASP A 12 -2.99 0.96 -24.90
CA ASP A 12 -3.56 0.06 -23.92
C ASP A 12 -2.65 0.07 -22.70
N PHE A 13 -3.17 0.52 -21.57
CA PHE A 13 -2.42 0.57 -20.31
C PHE A 13 -2.69 -0.68 -19.45
N GLY A 14 -3.66 -1.53 -19.83
CA GLY A 14 -4.05 -2.70 -19.02
C GLY A 14 -4.58 -2.34 -17.62
N ILE A 15 -5.04 -1.10 -17.41
CA ILE A 15 -5.51 -0.59 -16.11
C ILE A 15 -7.02 -0.74 -16.01
N THR A 16 -7.48 -1.51 -15.02
CA THR A 16 -8.91 -1.82 -14.83
C THR A 16 -9.55 -1.10 -13.64
N THR A 17 -8.77 -0.66 -12.65
CA THR A 17 -9.28 -0.10 -11.37
C THR A 17 -8.90 1.36 -11.12
N GLY A 18 -8.15 2.00 -12.01
CA GLY A 18 -7.76 3.42 -11.92
C GLY A 18 -8.54 4.32 -12.86
N ARG A 19 -8.59 5.62 -12.55
CA ARG A 19 -9.16 6.66 -13.42
C ARG A 19 -8.06 7.38 -14.18
N GLN A 20 -8.16 7.48 -15.50
CA GLN A 20 -7.26 8.30 -16.30
C GLN A 20 -7.57 9.79 -16.07
N GLU A 21 -6.55 10.57 -15.73
CA GLU A 21 -6.68 12.02 -15.56
C GLU A 21 -6.78 12.68 -16.94
N ALA A 22 -7.96 13.24 -17.26
CA ALA A 22 -8.28 13.71 -18.60
C ALA A 22 -7.34 14.81 -19.13
N LYS A 23 -6.62 15.50 -18.23
CA LYS A 23 -5.68 16.56 -18.59
C LYS A 23 -4.32 16.04 -19.09
N TYR A 24 -3.94 14.80 -18.76
CA TYR A 24 -2.63 14.26 -19.09
C TYR A 24 -2.76 12.95 -19.87
N PRO A 25 -1.91 12.74 -20.90
CA PRO A 25 -2.04 11.58 -21.78
C PRO A 25 -1.77 10.25 -21.05
N CYS A 26 -0.88 10.25 -20.06
CA CYS A 26 -0.57 9.08 -19.24
C CYS A 26 -0.50 9.43 -17.75
N ALA A 27 -1.67 9.62 -17.14
CA ALA A 27 -1.75 9.77 -15.70
C ALA A 27 -2.98 9.05 -15.17
N PHE A 28 -2.80 8.27 -14.12
CA PHE A 28 -3.84 7.44 -13.53
C PHE A 28 -3.92 7.68 -12.02
N VAL A 29 -5.15 7.75 -11.51
CA VAL A 29 -5.44 7.94 -10.10
C VAL A 29 -6.18 6.72 -9.56
N PHE A 30 -5.66 6.17 -8.47
CA PHE A 30 -6.21 5.05 -7.73
C PHE A 30 -6.57 5.54 -6.33
N ASN A 31 -7.84 5.45 -5.96
CA ASN A 31 -8.32 5.88 -4.64
C ASN A 31 -8.77 4.66 -3.84
N SER A 32 -8.31 4.53 -2.59
CA SER A 32 -8.62 3.37 -1.75
C SER A 32 -10.10 3.23 -1.39
N ASN A 33 -10.84 4.36 -1.38
CA ASN A 33 -12.29 4.38 -1.16
C ASN A 33 -13.11 3.88 -2.37
N GLU A 34 -12.47 3.70 -3.54
CA GLU A 34 -13.11 3.13 -4.73
C GLU A 34 -12.72 1.67 -4.92
N THR A 35 -11.43 1.36 -4.84
CA THR A 35 -10.92 -0.01 -4.95
C THR A 35 -9.64 -0.16 -4.13
N ARG A 36 -9.61 -1.17 -3.24
CA ARG A 36 -8.50 -1.40 -2.31
C ARG A 36 -7.28 -2.08 -2.94
N ASN A 37 -7.42 -2.70 -4.11
CA ASN A 37 -6.32 -3.35 -4.84
C ASN A 37 -6.56 -3.32 -6.34
N GLY A 38 -5.56 -3.68 -7.11
CA GLY A 38 -5.67 -3.77 -8.56
C GLY A 38 -4.31 -3.91 -9.23
N THR A 39 -4.29 -3.68 -10.54
CA THR A 39 -3.09 -3.77 -11.37
C THR A 39 -2.83 -2.48 -12.13
N PHE A 40 -1.56 -2.24 -12.42
CA PHE A 40 -1.11 -1.16 -13.29
C PHE A 40 0.15 -1.62 -14.04
N ALA A 41 0.30 -1.14 -15.26
CA ALA A 41 1.39 -1.56 -16.14
C ALA A 41 1.89 -0.36 -16.96
N SER A 42 3.09 -0.50 -17.52
CA SER A 42 3.56 0.42 -18.56
C SER A 42 2.65 0.34 -19.78
N PRO A 43 2.57 1.41 -20.61
CA PRO A 43 1.79 1.37 -21.83
C PRO A 43 2.23 0.23 -22.74
N ASN A 44 1.27 -0.43 -23.39
CA ASN A 44 1.43 -1.55 -24.31
C ASN A 44 1.97 -2.86 -23.70
N TYR A 45 2.21 -2.97 -22.38
CA TYR A 45 2.66 -4.23 -21.77
C TYR A 45 1.74 -5.40 -22.18
N PRO A 46 2.26 -6.59 -22.59
CA PRO A 46 3.67 -7.02 -22.57
C PRO A 46 4.49 -6.68 -23.84
N GLY A 47 4.00 -5.78 -24.68
CA GLY A 47 4.74 -5.22 -25.83
C GLY A 47 5.66 -4.06 -25.42
N LEU A 48 6.34 -3.49 -26.42
CA LEU A 48 7.25 -2.36 -26.21
C LEU A 48 6.48 -1.11 -25.79
N TYR A 49 6.95 -0.47 -24.72
CA TYR A 49 6.42 0.83 -24.33
C TYR A 49 6.85 1.92 -25.34
N PRO A 50 6.06 3.00 -25.53
CA PRO A 50 6.47 4.08 -26.41
C PRO A 50 7.64 4.88 -25.84
N ARG A 51 8.48 5.39 -26.74
CA ARG A 51 9.55 6.34 -26.43
C ARG A 51 8.99 7.70 -26.03
N ASP A 52 9.83 8.54 -25.42
CA ASP A 52 9.49 9.89 -24.97
C ASP A 52 8.19 9.95 -24.14
N THR A 53 7.96 8.92 -23.33
CA THR A 53 6.73 8.74 -22.56
C THR A 53 6.99 9.02 -21.09
N GLU A 54 6.12 9.82 -20.48
CA GLU A 54 6.10 10.04 -19.04
C GLU A 54 4.71 9.67 -18.51
N CYS A 55 4.68 8.65 -17.65
CA CYS A 55 3.47 8.12 -17.05
C CYS A 55 3.51 8.29 -15.54
N HIS A 56 2.40 8.77 -14.96
CA HIS A 56 2.25 8.89 -13.51
C HIS A 56 1.10 8.02 -12.98
N TYR A 57 1.37 7.26 -11.93
CA TYR A 57 0.38 6.47 -11.20
C TYR A 57 0.30 7.01 -9.78
N PHE A 58 -0.84 7.59 -9.43
CA PHE A 58 -1.09 8.23 -8.15
C PHE A 58 -1.99 7.35 -7.29
N PHE A 59 -1.47 6.90 -6.15
CA PHE A 59 -2.19 6.10 -5.18
C PHE A 59 -2.57 6.98 -3.99
N ASN A 60 -3.87 7.10 -3.74
CA ASN A 60 -4.44 7.93 -2.68
C ASN A 60 -5.16 7.05 -1.65
N GLY A 61 -4.47 6.76 -0.55
CA GLY A 61 -5.02 6.11 0.63
C GLY A 61 -5.77 7.07 1.56
N GLN A 62 -6.60 6.49 2.42
CA GLN A 62 -7.23 7.11 3.58
C GLN A 62 -6.21 7.36 4.70
N PRO A 63 -6.57 8.11 5.77
CA PRO A 63 -5.75 8.16 6.97
C PRO A 63 -5.42 6.76 7.48
N ASN A 64 -4.19 6.58 7.98
CA ASN A 64 -3.65 5.31 8.46
C ASN A 64 -3.58 4.20 7.40
N GLU A 65 -3.58 4.52 6.11
CA GLU A 65 -3.27 3.54 5.06
C GLU A 65 -1.86 3.75 4.49
N ARG A 66 -1.28 2.66 3.98
CA ARG A 66 -0.08 2.63 3.14
C ARG A 66 -0.34 1.87 1.85
N VAL A 67 0.54 2.08 0.88
CA VAL A 67 0.48 1.44 -0.44
C VAL A 67 1.60 0.44 -0.53
N HIS A 68 1.23 -0.82 -0.77
CA HIS A 68 2.16 -1.87 -1.11
C HIS A 68 2.06 -2.15 -2.60
N LEU A 69 3.20 -2.12 -3.29
CA LEU A 69 3.32 -2.45 -4.71
C LEU A 69 4.13 -3.72 -4.88
N HIS A 70 3.66 -4.60 -5.76
CA HIS A 70 4.40 -5.78 -6.18
C HIS A 70 4.57 -5.77 -7.69
N PHE A 71 5.82 -5.73 -8.16
CA PHE A 71 6.16 -5.79 -9.59
C PHE A 71 6.35 -7.25 -10.00
N HIS A 72 5.39 -7.79 -10.76
CA HIS A 72 5.40 -9.16 -11.27
C HIS A 72 6.37 -9.34 -12.45
N PHE A 73 6.56 -8.26 -13.22
CA PHE A 73 7.44 -8.23 -14.38
C PHE A 73 8.10 -6.87 -14.50
N PHE A 74 9.39 -6.85 -14.86
CA PHE A 74 10.16 -5.62 -15.01
C PHE A 74 11.30 -5.77 -16.03
N ASP A 75 11.16 -5.05 -17.14
CA ASP A 75 12.11 -4.93 -18.24
C ASP A 75 12.04 -3.49 -18.79
N VAL A 76 12.72 -2.58 -18.09
CA VAL A 76 12.82 -1.17 -18.47
C VAL A 76 14.22 -0.92 -18.99
N GLU A 77 14.37 -0.28 -20.15
CA GLU A 77 15.67 -0.03 -20.75
C GLU A 77 16.57 0.80 -19.82
N GLY A 78 17.85 0.44 -19.76
CA GLY A 78 18.83 1.24 -19.06
C GLY A 78 19.87 0.43 -18.30
N VAL A 79 20.88 1.16 -17.84
CA VAL A 79 21.99 0.65 -17.04
C VAL A 79 22.04 1.39 -15.71
N LEU A 80 22.31 0.64 -14.63
CA LEU A 80 22.48 1.20 -13.30
C LEU A 80 23.74 2.09 -13.22
N PRO A 81 23.68 3.26 -12.55
CA PRO A 81 22.49 3.86 -11.93
C PRO A 81 21.53 4.46 -12.99
N CYS A 82 20.23 4.23 -12.85
CA CYS A 82 19.18 4.59 -13.81
C CYS A 82 18.95 6.11 -13.87
N GLU A 83 19.86 6.81 -14.52
CA GLU A 83 19.99 8.26 -14.47
C GLU A 83 20.10 8.86 -15.87
N ALA A 84 19.95 10.18 -15.95
CA ALA A 84 20.11 10.90 -17.21
C ALA A 84 21.52 10.74 -17.81
N LEU A 85 22.55 10.61 -16.95
CA LEU A 85 23.94 10.43 -17.38
C LEU A 85 24.19 9.08 -18.06
N THR A 86 23.44 8.04 -17.68
CA THR A 86 23.48 6.71 -18.30
C THR A 86 22.53 6.59 -19.48
N ALA A 87 21.79 7.66 -19.81
CA ALA A 87 20.74 7.66 -20.84
C ALA A 87 19.72 6.52 -20.64
N SER A 88 19.41 6.20 -19.39
CA SER A 88 18.51 5.12 -19.01
C SER A 88 17.07 5.61 -18.88
N ASP A 89 16.12 4.76 -19.29
CA ASP A 89 14.74 4.86 -18.83
C ASP A 89 14.67 4.54 -17.34
N PHE A 90 13.56 4.88 -16.68
CA PHE A 90 13.42 4.57 -15.27
C PHE A 90 11.98 4.49 -14.77
N VAL A 91 11.83 3.75 -13.68
CA VAL A 91 10.71 3.86 -12.74
C VAL A 91 11.20 4.52 -11.45
N GLU A 92 10.52 5.58 -11.02
CA GLU A 92 10.80 6.35 -9.80
C GLU A 92 9.60 6.31 -8.85
N PHE A 93 9.88 6.26 -7.55
CA PHE A 93 8.89 6.16 -6.47
C PHE A 93 8.95 7.38 -5.55
N SER A 94 7.79 7.88 -5.10
CA SER A 94 7.75 9.06 -4.23
C SER A 94 6.54 9.08 -3.29
N ASN A 95 6.78 9.41 -2.02
CA ASN A 95 5.72 9.72 -1.06
C ASN A 95 5.16 11.15 -1.22
N TYR A 96 5.57 11.89 -2.26
CA TYR A 96 5.21 13.29 -2.49
C TYR A 96 4.92 13.56 -3.98
N MET A 97 4.25 14.68 -4.26
CA MET A 97 4.12 15.18 -5.64
C MET A 97 5.47 15.65 -6.23
N ALA A 98 6.45 15.95 -5.39
CA ALA A 98 7.82 16.24 -5.79
C ALA A 98 8.67 14.96 -5.83
N LYS A 99 9.93 15.08 -6.24
CA LYS A 99 10.90 13.98 -6.16
C LYS A 99 11.16 13.59 -4.70
N ASP A 100 11.12 12.29 -4.42
CA ASP A 100 11.59 11.70 -3.17
C ASP A 100 12.95 11.05 -3.42
N ARG A 101 13.97 11.39 -2.63
CA ARG A 101 15.32 10.81 -2.77
C ARG A 101 15.51 9.55 -1.93
N LYS A 102 14.50 9.14 -1.15
CA LYS A 102 14.56 7.93 -0.33
C LYS A 102 14.63 6.68 -1.21
N TYR A 103 13.89 6.66 -2.32
CA TYR A 103 13.82 5.52 -3.23
C TYR A 103 14.80 5.70 -4.38
N SER A 104 15.53 4.64 -4.69
CA SER A 104 16.35 4.55 -5.89
C SER A 104 15.46 4.40 -7.13
N ARG A 105 15.95 4.84 -8.28
CA ARG A 105 15.33 4.56 -9.58
C ARG A 105 15.64 3.15 -10.03
N HIS A 106 14.67 2.50 -10.67
CA HIS A 106 14.80 1.14 -11.19
C HIS A 106 14.78 1.15 -12.73
N CYS A 107 15.62 0.32 -13.35
CA CYS A 107 15.79 0.07 -14.78
C CYS A 107 16.58 -1.23 -14.96
N GLY A 108 16.74 -1.66 -16.21
CA GLY A 108 17.21 -2.98 -16.59
C GLY A 108 16.15 -4.05 -16.39
N GLN A 109 16.54 -5.29 -16.66
CA GLN A 109 15.72 -6.46 -16.42
C GLN A 109 15.89 -6.92 -14.96
N MET A 110 14.80 -6.92 -14.19
CA MET A 110 14.82 -7.25 -12.76
C MET A 110 13.89 -8.43 -12.47
N LYS A 111 14.23 -9.24 -11.46
CA LYS A 111 13.28 -10.20 -10.88
C LYS A 111 12.14 -9.45 -10.19
N GLU A 112 11.05 -10.15 -9.88
CA GLU A 112 9.95 -9.60 -9.08
C GLU A 112 10.44 -8.94 -7.78
N PHE A 113 9.81 -7.82 -7.40
CA PHE A 113 10.18 -7.05 -6.22
C PHE A 113 9.01 -6.24 -5.67
N ASP A 114 9.13 -5.87 -4.40
CA ASP A 114 8.14 -5.09 -3.67
C ASP A 114 8.63 -3.67 -3.38
N VAL A 115 7.69 -2.73 -3.31
CA VAL A 115 7.94 -1.35 -2.85
C VAL A 115 6.81 -0.89 -1.95
N ASP A 116 7.14 -0.53 -0.71
CA ASP A 116 6.20 0.02 0.26
C ASP A 116 6.32 1.55 0.38
N SER A 117 5.16 2.21 0.43
CA SER A 117 5.09 3.63 0.79
C SER A 117 5.24 3.84 2.30
N ASP A 118 5.70 5.03 2.69
CA ASP A 118 5.70 5.46 4.10
C ASP A 118 4.44 6.24 4.48
N ARG A 119 3.67 6.63 3.46
CA ARG A 119 2.51 7.51 3.60
C ARG A 119 1.34 6.97 2.80
N LYS A 120 0.15 7.48 3.12
CA LYS A 120 -1.08 7.22 2.36
C LYS A 120 -1.02 7.63 0.88
N PHE A 121 -0.18 8.61 0.55
CA PHE A 121 0.03 9.01 -0.83
C PHE A 121 1.30 8.36 -1.36
N PHE A 122 1.20 7.77 -2.55
CA PHE A 122 2.35 7.25 -3.26
C PHE A 122 2.25 7.53 -4.75
N ARG A 123 3.38 7.88 -5.36
CA ARG A 123 3.48 8.13 -6.80
C ARG A 123 4.54 7.23 -7.39
N VAL A 124 4.16 6.52 -8.45
CA VAL A 124 5.09 5.86 -9.37
C VAL A 124 5.18 6.72 -10.63
N THR A 125 6.40 6.98 -11.10
CA THR A 125 6.65 7.67 -12.37
C THR A 125 7.50 6.79 -13.26
N PHE A 126 6.97 6.47 -14.43
CA PHE A 126 7.72 5.83 -15.50
C PHE A 126 8.12 6.89 -16.53
N LYS A 127 9.39 6.91 -16.91
CA LYS A 127 9.90 7.83 -17.92
C LYS A 127 10.80 7.09 -18.91
N SER A 128 10.48 7.21 -20.20
CA SER A 128 11.32 6.75 -21.31
C SER A 128 11.98 7.90 -22.07
N ASN A 129 13.10 7.61 -22.74
CA ASN A 129 13.86 8.53 -23.57
C ASN A 129 13.63 8.29 -25.08
N ASP A 130 14.44 8.88 -25.95
CA ASP A 130 14.31 8.86 -27.42
C ASP A 130 14.95 7.62 -28.10
N ARG A 131 15.59 6.73 -27.33
CA ARG A 131 16.36 5.58 -27.82
C ARG A 131 16.11 4.34 -27.00
N LEU A 132 16.22 3.19 -27.68
CA LEU A 132 16.07 1.86 -27.12
C LEU A 132 14.75 1.70 -26.35
N ASP A 133 14.31 0.46 -26.17
CA ASP A 133 13.00 0.19 -25.62
C ASP A 133 13.01 -1.19 -24.98
N GLY A 134 12.30 -1.33 -23.87
CA GLY A 134 12.04 -2.59 -23.18
C GLY A 134 10.58 -2.99 -23.27
N THR A 135 10.26 -4.16 -22.73
CA THR A 135 8.87 -4.66 -22.67
C THR A 135 8.08 -4.14 -21.47
N GLY A 136 8.71 -3.31 -20.65
CA GLY A 136 8.07 -2.49 -19.63
C GLY A 136 7.84 -3.23 -18.32
N PHE A 137 6.72 -2.97 -17.66
CA PHE A 137 6.42 -3.58 -16.36
C PHE A 137 4.94 -3.89 -16.20
N ASN A 138 4.65 -4.84 -15.31
CA ASN A 138 3.32 -5.12 -14.80
C ASN A 138 3.39 -5.31 -13.28
N ALA A 139 2.50 -4.63 -12.57
CA ALA A 139 2.51 -4.58 -11.13
C ALA A 139 1.09 -4.61 -10.56
N SER A 140 0.97 -5.08 -9.32
CA SER A 140 -0.24 -4.94 -8.52
C SER A 140 -0.02 -3.98 -7.36
N TYR A 141 -1.11 -3.36 -6.91
CA TYR A 141 -1.13 -2.53 -5.72
C TYR A 141 -2.17 -3.03 -4.73
N VAL A 142 -1.94 -2.76 -3.45
CA VAL A 142 -2.93 -2.90 -2.38
C VAL A 142 -2.77 -1.77 -1.36
N PHE A 143 -3.90 -1.23 -0.90
CA PHE A 143 -3.97 -0.30 0.23
C PHE A 143 -4.11 -1.09 1.52
N LEU A 144 -3.05 -1.05 2.34
CA LEU A 144 -2.97 -1.72 3.63
C LEU A 144 -3.30 -0.73 4.74
N ASP A 145 -4.10 -1.16 5.72
CA ASP A 145 -4.26 -0.40 6.95
C ASP A 145 -2.95 -0.53 7.75
N GLU A 146 -2.38 0.58 8.21
CA GLU A 146 -1.34 0.55 9.24
C GLU A 146 -1.95 -0.10 10.46
N GLU A 147 -1.49 -1.31 10.82
CA GLU A 147 -1.79 -1.86 12.12
C GLU A 147 -1.30 -0.84 13.15
N GLU A 148 -2.25 -0.12 13.76
CA GLU A 148 -1.98 0.62 14.97
C GLU A 148 -1.33 -0.40 15.90
N ASN A 149 -0.06 -0.20 16.25
CA ASN A 149 0.56 -0.90 17.36
C ASN A 149 -0.24 -0.52 18.61
N TYR A 150 -1.40 -1.14 18.78
CA TYR A 150 -2.08 -1.28 20.05
C TYR A 150 -1.06 -2.06 20.87
N THR A 151 -0.21 -1.32 21.59
CA THR A 151 0.28 -1.80 22.87
C THR A 151 -0.95 -2.34 23.55
N VAL A 152 -1.08 -3.66 23.59
CA VAL A 152 -2.05 -4.33 24.45
C VAL A 152 -1.75 -3.71 25.80
N LYS A 153 -2.58 -2.75 26.25
CA LYS A 153 -2.55 -2.35 27.64
C LYS A 153 -2.84 -3.66 28.35
N ALA A 154 -1.80 -4.25 28.93
CA ALA A 154 -1.94 -5.41 29.77
C ALA A 154 -3.12 -5.11 30.70
N PRO A 155 -4.07 -6.04 30.89
CA PRO A 155 -5.15 -5.80 31.82
C PRO A 155 -4.51 -5.41 33.16
N THR A 156 -4.68 -4.14 33.54
CA THR A 156 -4.34 -3.70 34.88
C THR A 156 -5.28 -4.48 35.76
N ASN A 157 -4.74 -5.50 36.43
CA ASN A 157 -5.42 -6.17 37.52
C ASN A 157 -5.76 -5.08 38.55
N GLU A 158 -6.93 -4.47 38.45
CA GLU A 158 -7.59 -3.90 39.61
C GLU A 158 -7.92 -5.11 40.48
N ALA A 159 -6.97 -5.43 41.36
CA ALA A 159 -7.17 -6.36 42.44
C ALA A 159 -8.41 -5.87 43.19
N ILE A 160 -9.53 -6.58 42.98
CA ILE A 160 -10.72 -6.46 43.79
C ILE A 160 -10.26 -6.67 45.23
N LEU A 161 -10.25 -5.58 46.00
CA LEU A 161 -10.04 -5.61 47.43
C LEU A 161 -11.24 -6.33 48.06
N ILE A 162 -11.23 -7.66 48.02
CA ILE A 162 -12.10 -8.46 48.88
C ILE A 162 -11.53 -8.29 50.29
N ARG A 163 -12.09 -7.34 51.04
CA ARG A 163 -11.86 -7.19 52.47
C ARG A 163 -12.24 -8.52 53.14
N CYS A 164 -11.24 -9.33 53.45
CA CYS A 164 -11.39 -10.49 54.30
C CYS A 164 -11.53 -10.00 55.75
N THR A 165 -12.71 -9.47 56.08
CA THR A 165 -13.10 -9.19 57.45
C THR A 165 -14.54 -9.64 57.63
N THR A 166 -14.70 -10.57 58.57
CA THR A 166 -15.93 -10.98 59.28
C THR A 166 -16.98 -11.80 58.51
N VAL A 167 -16.80 -13.13 58.52
CA VAL A 167 -17.92 -14.07 58.74
C VAL A 167 -17.48 -15.09 59.79
N LEU A 168 -17.49 -14.68 61.07
CA LEU A 168 -17.65 -15.60 62.19
C LEU A 168 -19.06 -15.35 62.74
N LEU A 169 -20.06 -15.91 62.06
CA LEU A 169 -21.44 -15.90 62.53
C LEU A 169 -21.90 -17.35 62.71
N PHE A 170 -21.81 -17.75 63.98
CA PHE A 170 -22.75 -18.60 64.72
C PHE A 170 -23.28 -19.85 64.02
N LEU A 171 -22.62 -20.99 64.31
CA LEU A 171 -23.28 -22.29 64.27
C LEU A 171 -24.43 -22.28 65.28
N THR A 172 -25.58 -22.69 64.77
CA THR A 172 -26.91 -22.71 65.35
C THR A 172 -26.97 -23.30 66.77
N SER A 173 -27.65 -22.57 67.65
CA SER A 173 -28.02 -22.97 69.01
C SER A 173 -29.03 -24.11 69.05
N CYS A 174 -28.90 -24.98 70.07
CA CYS A 174 -29.98 -25.47 70.96
C CYS A 174 -31.10 -26.31 70.31
N LEU A 175 -31.53 -27.50 70.77
CA LEU A 175 -31.48 -28.25 72.04
C LEU A 175 -31.76 -29.73 71.64
N LEU A 176 -31.47 -30.78 72.44
CA LEU A 176 -32.27 -31.22 73.58
C LEU A 176 -31.68 -32.52 74.17
N PHE A 177 -31.51 -32.53 75.51
CA PHE A 177 -31.59 -33.65 76.49
C PHE A 177 -30.74 -34.92 76.28
N GLY A 178 -30.01 -35.49 77.26
CA GLY A 178 -29.89 -35.32 78.72
C GLY A 178 -28.78 -36.27 79.24
N HIS A 179 -28.11 -35.92 80.34
CA HIS A 179 -28.07 -36.68 81.63
C HIS A 179 -27.71 -38.18 81.49
N THR A 180 -26.71 -38.81 82.12
CA THR A 180 -25.96 -38.60 83.38
C THR A 180 -24.72 -39.52 83.37
N SER A 181 -23.61 -39.09 83.97
CA SER A 181 -22.48 -39.91 84.47
C SER A 181 -22.90 -40.69 85.76
N PRO A 182 -22.16 -41.68 86.30
CA PRO A 182 -20.70 -41.87 86.34
C PRO A 182 -20.15 -43.12 85.65
#